data_AF-A0A352WJQ6-F1
#
_entry.id   AF-A0A352WJQ6-F1
#
_cell.length_a   1.000
_cell.length_b   1.000
_cell.length_c   1.000
_cell.angle_alpha   90.00
_cell.angle_beta   90.00
_cell.angle_gamma   90.00
#
_symmetry.space_group_name_H-M   'P 1'
#
loop_
_entity.id
_entity.type
_entity.pdbx_description
1 polymer ?
#
loop_
_entity_poly.entity_id
_entity_poly.type
_entity_poly.pdbx_seq_one_letter_code
_entity_poly.pdbx_strand_id
1 'polypeptide(L)'
;MAENVAKIKKRKDNIYKPKFSFKEVKRQKALMIWSVLFLIYGIVFYYLPLGGWVMAFKNYKTKDGIFGSKWVGLDKFKFLFSDDTFKQVIRNTLCMGVINLVATFVTAIAFAILLNEIRNRHFKKTVQTISYMPHFLSWVIVTGLLHDALSVNGIINEILVKTHILSS
;
A
#
# COMPACT_ATOMS: atom_id res chain seq x y z
N MET A 1 -12.00 45.61 29.32
CA MET A 1 -12.23 44.45 28.41
C MET A 1 -11.58 44.61 27.03
N ALA A 2 -11.61 45.79 26.39
CA ALA A 2 -11.01 46.02 25.07
C ALA A 2 -9.46 45.87 25.01
N GLU A 3 -8.76 46.13 26.11
CA GLU A 3 -7.29 46.06 26.18
C GLU A 3 -6.74 44.63 26.11
N ASN A 4 -7.47 43.65 26.67
CA ASN A 4 -7.12 42.23 26.57
C ASN A 4 -7.39 41.67 25.17
N VAL A 5 -8.40 42.18 24.47
CA VAL A 5 -8.70 41.79 23.08
C VAL A 5 -7.58 42.28 22.13
N ALA A 6 -7.04 43.47 22.37
CA ALA A 6 -5.89 44.00 21.61
C ALA A 6 -4.59 43.22 21.87
N LYS A 7 -4.35 42.77 23.12
CA LYS A 7 -3.20 41.90 23.47
C LYS A 7 -3.30 40.50 22.84
N ILE A 8 -4.49 39.91 22.78
CA ILE A 8 -4.72 38.61 22.13
C ILE A 8 -4.48 38.71 20.61
N LYS A 9 -4.85 39.83 19.98
CA LYS A 9 -4.59 40.09 18.56
C LYS A 9 -3.09 40.22 18.27
N LYS A 10 -2.37 41.05 19.03
CA LYS A 10 -0.89 41.21 18.90
C LYS A 10 -0.11 39.91 19.12
N ARG A 11 -0.61 38.99 19.96
CA ARG A 11 0.06 37.70 20.22
C ARG A 11 -0.10 36.70 19.07
N LYS A 12 -1.18 36.82 18.28
CA LYS A 12 -1.40 36.03 17.06
C LYS A 12 -0.62 36.53 15.86
N ASP A 13 -0.04 37.73 15.89
CA ASP A 13 0.73 38.29 14.77
C ASP A 13 2.22 37.88 14.81
N ASN A 14 2.68 37.29 15.92
CA ASN A 14 4.02 36.70 16.06
C ASN A 14 4.02 35.23 15.59
N ILE A 15 3.41 34.98 14.42
CA ILE A 15 3.54 33.70 13.72
C ILE A 15 4.93 33.71 13.12
N TYR A 16 5.76 32.75 13.51
CA TYR A 16 7.09 32.49 12.96
C TYR A 16 7.11 32.77 11.46
N LYS A 17 7.65 33.93 11.06
CA LYS A 17 7.98 34.18 9.67
C LYS A 17 9.27 33.40 9.42
N PRO A 18 9.27 32.32 8.63
CA PRO A 18 10.51 31.66 8.27
C PRO A 18 11.32 32.69 7.47
N LYS A 19 12.32 33.30 8.12
CA LYS A 19 13.29 34.13 7.41
C LYS A 19 14.12 33.17 6.60
N PHE A 20 13.79 33.02 5.31
CA PHE A 20 14.61 32.31 4.35
C PHE A 20 15.90 33.11 4.16
N SER A 21 16.88 32.85 5.02
CA SER A 21 18.16 33.54 5.03
C SER A 21 19.19 32.67 4.32
N PHE A 22 19.91 33.25 3.37
CA PHE A 22 20.96 32.56 2.61
C PHE A 22 22.11 32.04 3.49
N LYS A 23 22.26 32.54 4.73
CA LYS A 23 23.17 31.97 5.73
C LYS A 23 22.72 30.60 6.22
N GLU A 24 21.41 30.40 6.44
CA GLU A 24 20.82 29.13 6.85
C GLU A 24 20.93 28.07 5.75
N VAL A 25 20.77 28.47 4.48
CA VAL A 25 21.02 27.61 3.31
C VAL A 25 22.48 27.15 3.26
N LYS A 26 23.43 28.05 3.56
CA LYS A 26 24.86 27.70 3.63
C LYS A 26 25.17 26.77 4.81
N ARG A 27 24.50 26.95 5.95
CA ARG A 27 24.60 26.09 7.15
C ARG A 27 23.99 24.70 6.93
N GLN A 28 22.93 24.60 6.14
CA GLN A 28 22.20 23.35 5.87
C GLN A 28 22.55 22.73 4.50
N LYS A 29 23.68 23.11 3.90
CA LYS A 29 24.12 22.61 2.59
C LYS A 29 24.06 21.09 2.44
N ALA A 30 24.53 20.36 3.45
CA ALA A 30 24.49 18.90 3.43
C ALA A 30 23.04 18.38 3.32
N LEU A 31 22.13 18.85 4.17
CA LEU A 31 20.71 18.48 4.12
C LEU A 31 20.06 18.86 2.80
N MET A 32 20.41 20.02 2.24
CA MET A 32 19.88 20.49 0.96
C MET A 32 20.36 19.62 -0.20
N ILE A 33 21.64 19.21 -0.19
CA ILE A 33 22.22 18.29 -1.19
C ILE A 33 21.51 16.93 -1.12
N TRP A 34 21.37 16.35 0.08
CA TRP A 34 20.65 15.08 0.25
C TRP A 34 19.18 15.18 -0.19
N SER A 35 18.50 16.28 0.16
CA SER A 35 17.11 16.52 -0.26
C SER A 35 16.97 16.63 -1.78
N VAL A 36 17.89 17.33 -2.45
CA VAL A 36 17.91 17.44 -3.91
C VAL A 36 18.20 16.08 -4.56
N LEU A 37 19.10 15.27 -4.00
CA LEU A 37 19.38 13.92 -4.50
C LEU A 37 18.13 13.03 -4.43
N PHE A 38 17.43 13.02 -3.29
CA PHE A 38 16.17 12.28 -3.15
C PHE A 38 15.07 12.82 -4.06
N LEU A 39 15.01 14.13 -4.28
CA LEU A 39 14.06 14.75 -5.20
C LEU A 39 14.33 14.31 -6.65
N ILE A 40 15.59 14.36 -7.10
CA ILE A 40 15.98 13.90 -8.44
C ILE A 40 15.64 12.42 -8.61
N TYR A 41 15.97 11.59 -7.61
CA TYR A 41 15.60 10.18 -7.60
C TYR A 41 14.08 9.99 -7.73
N GLY A 42 13.31 10.75 -6.95
CA GLY A 42 11.84 10.77 -7.02
C GLY A 42 11.33 11.10 -8.42
N ILE A 43 11.89 12.14 -9.05
CA ILE A 43 11.48 12.57 -10.39
C ILE A 43 11.82 11.49 -11.44
N VAL A 44 13.04 10.96 -11.41
CA VAL A 44 13.50 10.00 -12.43
C VAL A 44 12.78 8.66 -12.30
N PHE A 45 12.57 8.15 -11.08
CA PHE A 45 12.00 6.81 -10.89
C PHE A 45 10.49 6.79 -10.70
N TYR A 46 9.87 7.86 -10.19
CA TYR A 46 8.42 7.90 -9.98
C TYR A 46 7.69 8.74 -11.03
N TYR A 47 8.21 9.90 -11.43
CA TYR A 47 7.51 10.80 -12.35
C TYR A 47 7.75 10.48 -13.83
N LEU A 48 8.98 10.10 -14.19
CA LEU A 48 9.31 9.75 -15.58
C LEU A 48 8.45 8.59 -16.12
N PRO A 49 8.21 7.49 -15.37
CA PRO A 49 7.33 6.42 -15.84
C PRO A 49 5.88 6.84 -16.05
N LEU A 50 5.39 7.89 -15.37
CA LEU A 50 4.03 8.40 -15.57
C LEU A 50 3.82 8.96 -16.98
N GLY A 51 4.88 9.44 -17.64
CA GLY A 51 4.82 9.82 -19.05
C GLY A 51 4.38 8.66 -19.95
N GLY A 52 4.65 7.41 -19.53
CA GLY A 52 4.18 6.20 -20.21
C GLY A 52 2.67 6.02 -20.20
N TRP A 53 1.93 6.68 -19.30
CA TRP A 53 0.46 6.59 -19.27
C TRP A 53 -0.21 7.11 -20.54
N VAL A 54 0.49 7.94 -21.31
CA VAL A 54 0.05 8.38 -22.64
C VAL A 54 -0.21 7.20 -23.58
N MET A 55 0.47 6.06 -23.38
CA MET A 55 0.25 4.84 -24.16
C MET A 55 -1.18 4.29 -24.01
N ALA A 56 -1.88 4.55 -22.90
CA ALA A 56 -3.27 4.12 -22.72
C ALA A 56 -4.25 4.85 -23.68
N PHE A 57 -3.88 6.04 -24.15
CA PHE A 57 -4.69 6.86 -25.06
C PHE A 57 -4.28 6.69 -26.53
N LYS A 58 -3.26 5.85 -26.80
CA LYS A 58 -2.77 5.56 -28.14
C LYS A 58 -3.04 4.12 -28.51
N ASN A 59 -3.19 3.82 -29.80
CA ASN A 59 -3.17 2.45 -30.27
C ASN A 59 -1.72 1.97 -30.35
N TYR A 60 -1.11 1.79 -29.18
CA TYR A 60 0.30 1.43 -29.05
C TYR A 60 0.56 0.06 -29.70
N LYS A 61 1.42 0.05 -30.72
CA LYS A 61 1.99 -1.18 -31.27
C LYS A 61 3.49 -1.15 -30.99
N THR A 62 4.03 -2.24 -30.43
CA THR A 62 5.47 -2.36 -30.12
C THR A 62 6.37 -2.09 -31.32
N LYS A 63 5.87 -2.37 -32.55
CA LYS A 63 6.57 -2.13 -33.82
C LYS A 63 6.70 -0.64 -34.18
N ASP A 64 5.73 0.19 -33.80
CA ASP A 64 5.64 1.61 -34.22
C ASP A 64 6.17 2.58 -33.15
N GLY A 65 6.58 2.06 -31.99
CA GLY A 65 7.06 2.83 -30.85
C GLY A 65 6.01 3.74 -30.21
N ILE A 66 6.41 4.46 -29.15
CA ILE A 66 5.54 5.33 -28.35
C ILE A 66 5.11 6.60 -29.15
N PHE A 67 5.98 7.05 -30.06
CA PHE A 67 5.78 8.28 -30.84
C PHE A 67 5.09 8.06 -32.19
N GLY A 68 5.17 6.87 -32.80
CA GLY A 68 4.52 6.57 -34.09
C GLY A 68 3.08 6.05 -33.99
N SER A 69 2.64 5.67 -32.79
CA SER A 69 1.30 5.09 -32.57
C SER A 69 0.18 6.13 -32.64
N LYS A 70 -0.89 5.85 -33.40
CA LYS A 70 -2.04 6.75 -33.57
C LYS A 70 -2.74 7.03 -32.24
N TRP A 71 -3.10 8.29 -32.00
CA TRP A 71 -3.92 8.69 -30.86
C TRP A 71 -5.37 8.23 -31.05
N VAL A 72 -5.89 7.47 -30.09
CA VAL A 72 -7.27 6.92 -30.12
C VAL A 72 -8.12 7.39 -28.94
N GLY A 73 -7.61 8.31 -28.12
CA GLY A 73 -8.34 8.88 -27.00
C GLY A 73 -8.83 7.80 -26.03
N LEU A 74 -10.15 7.72 -25.84
CA LEU A 74 -10.78 6.84 -24.85
C LEU A 74 -11.23 5.48 -25.41
N ASP A 75 -10.94 5.17 -26.67
CA ASP A 75 -11.47 3.94 -27.31
C ASP A 75 -10.99 2.66 -26.60
N LYS A 76 -9.76 2.65 -26.08
CA LYS A 76 -9.23 1.54 -25.28
C LYS A 76 -9.99 1.35 -23.97
N PHE A 77 -10.37 2.45 -23.32
CA PHE A 77 -11.19 2.41 -22.10
C PHE A 77 -12.59 1.90 -22.40
N LYS A 78 -13.24 2.39 -23.46
CA LYS A 78 -14.56 1.89 -23.88
C LYS A 78 -14.54 0.39 -24.16
N PHE A 79 -13.55 -0.08 -24.91
CA PHE A 79 -13.35 -1.52 -25.15
C PHE A 79 -13.19 -2.30 -23.84
N LEU A 80 -12.32 -1.85 -22.95
CA LEU A 80 -12.06 -2.50 -21.66
C LEU A 80 -13.31 -2.55 -20.77
N PHE A 81 -14.09 -1.48 -20.70
CA PHE A 81 -15.34 -1.42 -19.95
C PHE A 81 -16.53 -2.11 -20.64
N SER A 82 -16.39 -2.48 -21.92
CA SER A 82 -17.41 -3.27 -22.62
C SER A 82 -17.25 -4.76 -22.36
N ASP A 83 -16.05 -5.22 -21.98
CA ASP A 83 -15.75 -6.60 -21.63
C ASP A 83 -16.31 -6.96 -20.24
N ASP A 84 -17.17 -7.97 -20.19
CA ASP A 84 -17.76 -8.46 -18.95
C ASP A 84 -16.74 -9.12 -18.02
N THR A 85 -15.68 -9.72 -18.58
CA THR A 85 -14.57 -10.30 -17.80
C THR A 85 -13.89 -9.20 -16.99
N PHE A 86 -13.62 -8.05 -17.62
CA PHE A 86 -12.99 -6.91 -16.95
C PHE A 86 -13.85 -6.36 -15.81
N LYS A 87 -15.17 -6.22 -16.03
CA LYS A 87 -16.11 -5.81 -14.97
C LYS A 87 -16.11 -6.79 -13.80
N GLN A 88 -16.10 -8.09 -14.09
CA GLN A 88 -16.04 -9.13 -13.05
C GLN A 88 -14.72 -9.05 -12.26
N VAL A 89 -13.59 -8.84 -12.93
CA VAL A 89 -12.28 -8.69 -12.28
C VAL A 89 -12.23 -7.44 -11.39
N ILE A 90 -12.76 -6.31 -11.85
CA ILE A 90 -12.86 -5.10 -11.01
C ILE A 90 -13.70 -5.38 -9.77
N ARG A 91 -14.90 -5.96 -9.95
CA ARG A 91 -15.80 -6.28 -8.83
C ARG A 91 -15.12 -7.21 -7.83
N ASN A 92 -14.46 -8.26 -8.31
CA ASN A 92 -13.78 -9.22 -7.46
C ASN A 92 -12.59 -8.56 -6.72
N THR A 93 -11.81 -7.72 -7.41
CA THR A 93 -10.71 -6.96 -6.78
C THR A 93 -11.22 -6.03 -5.69
N LEU A 94 -12.30 -5.30 -5.95
CA LEU A 94 -12.92 -4.42 -4.96
C LEU A 94 -13.49 -5.21 -3.78
N CYS A 95 -14.18 -6.32 -4.04
CA CYS A 95 -14.73 -7.19 -3.00
C CYS A 95 -13.61 -7.79 -2.12
N MET A 96 -12.55 -8.33 -2.73
CA MET A 96 -11.37 -8.81 -2.01
C MET A 96 -10.71 -7.69 -1.20
N GLY A 97 -10.59 -6.49 -1.77
CA GLY A 97 -10.05 -5.32 -1.08
C GLY A 97 -10.87 -4.93 0.16
N VAL A 98 -12.20 -4.92 0.05
CA VAL A 98 -13.10 -4.61 1.16
C VAL A 98 -13.05 -5.69 2.24
N ILE A 99 -13.12 -6.98 1.86
CA ILE A 99 -13.01 -8.10 2.80
C ILE A 99 -11.67 -8.03 3.53
N ASN A 100 -10.57 -7.81 2.80
CA ASN A 100 -9.24 -7.71 3.38
C ASN A 100 -9.13 -6.53 4.35
N LEU A 101 -9.67 -5.36 3.97
CA LEU A 101 -9.67 -4.17 4.81
C LEU A 101 -10.41 -4.42 6.13
N VAL A 102 -11.63 -4.93 6.06
CA VAL A 102 -12.47 -5.18 7.24
C VAL A 102 -11.84 -6.28 8.10
N ALA A 103 -11.45 -7.40 7.51
CA ALA A 103 -10.85 -8.53 8.23
C ALA A 103 -9.54 -8.13 8.92
N THR A 104 -8.64 -7.44 8.21
CA THR A 104 -7.37 -6.97 8.77
C THR A 104 -7.60 -5.97 9.89
N PHE A 105 -8.52 -5.03 9.71
CA PHE A 105 -8.82 -4.02 10.73
C PHE A 105 -9.40 -4.64 11.99
N VAL A 106 -10.45 -5.48 11.85
CA VAL A 106 -11.09 -6.15 12.99
C VAL A 106 -10.10 -7.07 13.71
N THR A 107 -9.34 -7.86 12.95
CA THR A 107 -8.33 -8.77 13.53
C THR A 107 -7.22 -8.00 14.24
N ALA A 108 -6.73 -6.89 13.68
CA ALA A 108 -5.68 -6.09 14.31
C ALA A 108 -6.14 -5.48 15.64
N ILE A 109 -7.38 -4.98 15.71
CA ILE A 109 -7.95 -4.45 16.96
C ILE A 109 -8.16 -5.56 17.98
N ALA A 110 -8.77 -6.67 17.56
CA ALA A 110 -8.99 -7.83 18.44
C ALA A 110 -7.66 -8.34 19.01
N PHE A 111 -6.64 -8.49 18.15
CA PHE A 111 -5.30 -8.90 18.55
C PHE A 111 -4.65 -7.90 19.51
N ALA A 112 -4.78 -6.58 19.27
CA ALA A 112 -4.25 -5.56 20.16
C ALA A 112 -4.89 -5.60 21.56
N ILE A 113 -6.20 -5.81 21.65
CA ILE A 113 -6.93 -5.95 22.93
C ILE A 113 -6.49 -7.23 23.65
N LEU A 114 -6.49 -8.38 22.96
CA LEU A 114 -6.05 -9.66 23.53
C LEU A 114 -4.63 -9.55 24.08
N LEU A 115 -3.74 -8.89 23.35
CA LEU A 115 -2.36 -8.71 23.75
C LEU A 115 -2.20 -7.69 24.90
N ASN A 116 -3.12 -6.74 25.03
CA ASN A 116 -3.16 -5.82 26.16
C ASN A 116 -3.54 -6.52 27.47
N GLU A 117 -4.46 -7.49 27.41
CA GLU A 117 -4.95 -8.25 28.56
C GLU A 117 -3.90 -9.21 29.16
N ILE A 118 -2.86 -9.55 28.40
CA ILE A 118 -1.80 -10.45 28.88
C ILE A 118 -0.94 -9.76 29.95
N ARG A 119 -1.13 -10.17 31.22
CA ARG A 119 -0.35 -9.70 32.37
C ARG A 119 1.12 -10.15 32.37
N ASN A 120 1.42 -11.35 31.85
CA ASN A 120 2.78 -11.88 31.82
C ASN A 120 3.58 -11.36 30.62
N ARG A 121 4.62 -10.56 30.90
CA ARG A 121 5.47 -9.94 29.88
C ARG A 121 6.20 -10.94 28.98
N HIS A 122 6.61 -12.10 29.50
CA HIS A 122 7.31 -13.11 28.71
C HIS A 122 6.36 -13.76 27.69
N PHE A 123 5.16 -14.13 28.13
CA PHE A 123 4.14 -14.70 27.26
C PHE A 123 3.69 -13.71 26.18
N LYS A 124 3.48 -12.44 26.55
CA LYS A 124 3.18 -11.36 25.60
C LYS A 124 4.22 -11.25 24.48
N LYS A 125 5.51 -11.27 24.84
CA LYS A 125 6.61 -11.19 23.87
C LYS A 125 6.64 -12.40 22.94
N THR A 126 6.43 -13.62 23.46
CA THR A 126 6.38 -14.83 22.64
C THR A 126 5.24 -14.80 21.62
N VAL A 127 4.02 -14.44 22.06
CA VAL A 127 2.85 -14.33 21.17
C VAL A 127 3.09 -13.30 20.06
N GLN A 128 3.67 -12.15 20.40
CA GLN A 128 4.06 -11.15 19.40
C GLN A 128 5.04 -11.73 18.39
N THR A 129 6.15 -12.33 18.84
CA THR A 129 7.19 -12.87 17.94
C THR A 129 6.61 -13.90 16.98
N ILE A 130 5.78 -14.83 17.47
CA ILE A 130 5.14 -15.85 16.63
C ILE A 130 4.16 -15.20 15.65
N SER A 131 3.38 -14.21 16.10
CA SER A 131 2.39 -13.54 15.24
C SER A 131 3.01 -12.64 14.18
N TYR A 132 4.20 -12.06 14.44
CA TYR A 132 4.95 -11.27 13.46
C TYR A 132 5.78 -12.15 12.51
N MET A 133 6.10 -13.39 12.89
CA MET A 133 6.89 -14.32 12.09
C MET A 133 6.39 -14.48 10.64
N PRO A 134 5.08 -14.61 10.36
CA PRO A 134 4.57 -14.82 9.00
C PRO A 134 4.90 -13.68 8.03
N HIS A 135 5.02 -12.44 8.53
CA HIS A 135 5.34 -11.28 7.68
C HIS A 135 6.78 -11.35 7.13
N PHE A 136 7.66 -12.14 7.73
CA PHE A 136 9.01 -12.35 7.20
C PHE A 136 9.06 -13.39 6.09
N LEU A 137 7.99 -14.20 5.91
CA LEU A 137 7.92 -15.17 4.83
C LEU A 137 7.54 -14.50 3.51
N SER A 138 8.21 -14.89 2.43
CA SER A 138 7.85 -14.43 1.08
C SER A 138 6.45 -14.93 0.70
N TRP A 139 5.67 -14.05 0.05
CA TRP A 139 4.33 -14.41 -0.41
C TRP A 139 4.32 -15.62 -1.34
N VAL A 140 5.37 -15.80 -2.17
CA VAL A 140 5.50 -16.95 -3.07
C VAL A 140 5.60 -18.27 -2.29
N ILE A 141 6.40 -18.30 -1.21
CA ILE A 141 6.57 -19.49 -0.37
C ILE A 141 5.25 -19.82 0.33
N VAL A 142 4.56 -18.80 0.87
CA VAL A 142 3.27 -18.96 1.55
C VAL A 142 2.23 -19.55 0.59
N THR A 143 2.16 -19.04 -0.66
CA THR A 143 1.24 -19.58 -1.66
C THR A 143 1.56 -21.02 -2.05
N GLY A 144 2.84 -21.38 -2.13
CA GLY A 144 3.27 -22.76 -2.40
C GLY A 144 2.89 -23.71 -1.26
N LEU A 145 3.19 -23.34 -0.02
CA LEU A 145 2.81 -24.13 1.15
C LEU A 145 1.29 -24.32 1.27
N LEU A 146 0.52 -23.26 1.04
CA LEU A 146 -0.93 -23.35 1.02
C LEU A 146 -1.42 -24.25 -0.12
N HIS A 147 -0.82 -24.14 -1.30
CA HIS A 147 -1.19 -25.00 -2.43
C HIS A 147 -0.91 -26.48 -2.13
N ASP A 148 0.25 -26.80 -1.57
CA ASP A 148 0.63 -28.17 -1.19
C ASP A 148 -0.27 -28.71 -0.06
N ALA A 149 -0.54 -27.88 0.94
CA ALA A 149 -1.39 -28.24 2.08
C ALA A 149 -2.85 -28.49 1.68
N LEU A 150 -3.38 -27.71 0.73
CA LEU A 150 -4.74 -27.86 0.18
C LEU A 150 -4.79 -28.79 -1.04
N SER A 151 -3.67 -29.38 -1.47
CA SER A 151 -3.64 -30.31 -2.61
C SER A 151 -4.49 -31.56 -2.32
N VAL A 152 -4.82 -32.33 -3.36
CA VAL A 152 -5.65 -33.54 -3.24
C VAL A 152 -5.07 -34.52 -2.20
N ASN A 153 -3.74 -34.68 -2.19
CA ASN A 153 -3.00 -35.48 -1.21
C ASN A 153 -2.39 -34.62 -0.08
N GLY A 154 -2.93 -33.43 0.12
CA GLY A 154 -2.43 -32.47 1.08
C GLY A 154 -2.81 -32.84 2.51
N ILE A 155 -2.01 -32.36 3.46
CA ILE A 155 -2.19 -32.62 4.90
C ILE A 155 -3.61 -32.26 5.36
N ILE A 156 -4.21 -31.20 4.81
CA ILE A 156 -5.56 -30.77 5.19
C ILE A 156 -6.61 -31.80 4.77
N ASN A 157 -6.52 -32.33 3.54
CA ASN A 157 -7.46 -33.35 3.06
C ASN A 157 -7.29 -34.67 3.79
N GLU A 158 -6.06 -35.08 4.11
CA GLU A 158 -5.83 -36.26 4.94
C GLU A 158 -6.45 -36.13 6.34
N ILE A 159 -6.37 -34.96 6.96
CA ILE A 159 -6.99 -34.69 8.27
C ILE A 159 -8.52 -34.74 8.15
N LEU A 160 -9.10 -34.17 7.10
CA LEU A 160 -10.56 -34.16 6.88
C LEU A 160 -11.12 -35.58 6.66
N VAL A 161 -10.40 -36.45 5.94
CA VAL A 161 -10.77 -37.86 5.76
C VAL A 161 -10.63 -38.64 7.08
N LYS A 162 -9.53 -38.43 7.81
CA LYS A 162 -9.30 -39.06 9.12
C LYS A 162 -10.33 -38.65 10.18
N THR A 163 -10.88 -37.44 10.08
CA THR A 163 -11.94 -36.94 10.98
C THR A 163 -13.35 -37.27 10.50
N HIS A 164 -13.50 -38.10 9.45
CA HIS A 164 -14.78 -38.51 8.85
C HIS A 164 -15.70 -37.36 8.38
N ILE A 165 -15.13 -36.18 8.14
CA ILE A 165 -15.87 -35.04 7.57
C ILE A 165 -16.08 -35.23 6.05
N LEU A 166 -15.16 -35.95 5.41
CA LEU A 166 -15.28 -36.40 4.02
C LEU A 166 -15.38 -37.94 4.02
N SER A 167 -16.41 -38.48 3.35
CA SER A 167 -16.45 -39.91 3.04
C SER A 167 -15.42 -40.22 1.96
N SER A 168 -14.62 -41.26 2.21
CA SER A 168 -13.58 -41.73 1.30
C SER A 168 -14.09 -42.12 -0.08
#